data_AF-A0A816WR80-F1
#
_entry.id   AF-A0A816WR80-F1
#
_cell.length_a   1.000
_cell.length_b   1.000
_cell.length_c   1.000
_cell.angle_alpha   90.00
_cell.angle_beta   90.00
_cell.angle_gamma   90.00
#
_symmetry.space_group_name_H-M   'P 1'
#
loop_
_entity.id
_entity.type
_entity.pdbx_description
1 polymer ?
#
loop_
_entity_poly.entity_id
_entity_poly.type
_entity_poly.pdbx_seq_one_letter_code
_entity_poly.pdbx_strand_id
1 'polypeptide(L)'
;MVALFVLFSLAITVVQIGLNNVIACSSVSWNTNGTRVAQTSLPEDVFIDTDGSIYVPDNFNSIQKWSVGAKKPVIVAGGSSGSGMNQLKNPVGIFVRNNNMYIIDNGNFRIQKWAFGATSGITVAGGNSKGSALNQLSNCYGIYVDDKENIYIADRDNNRVVKWAPGTTQGIVVAGGNGEGRKSNQLIFPIGIDLDNDGNIYIADYYNDRIQMWPQGATNGMTVAGGNGGGSDPKQLSLPRAVSVDRHKNVYVLDTFNNRIQKWTPGALRGITIIGNDGPGSRSNQLNSPFGMRFDSSNNIFVADTYNYRIQKFSCE
;
A
#
# COMPACT_ATOMS: atom_id res chain seq x y z
N MET A 1 -3.42 -72.73 24.96
CA MET A 1 -4.49 -71.95 24.31
C MET A 1 -4.40 -70.54 24.88
N VAL A 2 -3.79 -69.65 24.08
CA VAL A 2 -3.61 -68.18 24.21
C VAL A 2 -3.49 -67.56 25.62
N ALA A 3 -2.26 -67.20 26.00
CA ALA A 3 -1.96 -66.19 27.01
C ALA A 3 -1.82 -64.82 26.34
N LEU A 4 -2.61 -63.84 26.78
CA LEU A 4 -2.55 -62.45 26.32
C LEU A 4 -1.57 -61.69 27.22
N PHE A 5 -0.31 -61.55 26.77
CA PHE A 5 0.66 -60.63 27.39
C PHE A 5 0.51 -59.25 26.76
N VAL A 6 0.24 -58.25 27.61
CA VAL A 6 0.30 -56.83 27.25
C VAL A 6 1.78 -56.43 27.21
N LEU A 7 2.28 -56.13 26.01
CA LEU A 7 3.59 -55.49 25.80
C LEU A 7 3.36 -53.99 25.61
N PHE A 8 3.80 -53.19 26.57
CA PHE A 8 4.01 -51.75 26.40
C PHE A 8 5.20 -51.54 25.47
N SER A 9 4.95 -51.01 24.28
CA SER A 9 5.98 -50.41 23.42
C SER A 9 5.89 -48.90 23.56
N LEU A 10 6.94 -48.28 24.13
CA LEU A 10 7.14 -46.85 24.06
C LEU A 10 7.41 -46.47 22.59
N ALA A 11 6.39 -46.00 21.89
CA ALA A 11 6.59 -45.23 20.68
C ALA A 11 7.06 -43.83 21.08
N ILE A 12 8.35 -43.57 20.95
CA ILE A 12 8.88 -42.20 20.84
C ILE A 12 8.25 -41.61 19.59
N THR A 13 7.20 -40.79 19.76
CA THR A 13 6.71 -39.93 18.71
C THR A 13 7.77 -38.86 18.49
N VAL A 14 8.58 -39.03 17.44
CA VAL A 14 9.30 -37.92 16.84
C VAL A 14 8.22 -36.95 16.36
N VAL A 15 7.99 -35.88 17.13
CA VAL A 15 7.23 -34.73 16.66
C VAL A 15 8.06 -34.10 15.56
N GLN A 16 7.80 -34.51 14.33
CA GLN A 16 8.22 -33.78 13.16
C GLN A 16 7.43 -32.48 13.17
N ILE A 17 8.07 -31.40 13.64
CA ILE A 17 7.50 -30.05 13.63
C ILE A 17 7.37 -29.64 12.16
N GLY A 18 6.22 -29.94 11.57
CA GLY A 18 5.87 -29.56 10.21
C GLY A 18 5.70 -28.05 10.14
N LEU A 19 6.70 -27.37 9.59
CA LEU A 19 6.61 -26.01 9.07
C LEU A 19 5.60 -25.96 7.93
N ASN A 20 4.30 -25.81 8.22
CA ASN A 20 3.25 -25.57 7.22
C ASN A 20 2.05 -24.83 7.83
N ASN A 21 2.29 -23.80 8.65
CA ASN A 21 1.24 -22.82 8.94
C ASN A 21 1.15 -21.84 7.77
N VAL A 22 0.53 -22.30 6.67
CA VAL A 22 -0.04 -21.38 5.68
C VAL A 22 -1.17 -20.67 6.41
N ILE A 23 -0.96 -19.40 6.78
CA ILE A 23 -2.04 -18.56 7.31
C ILE A 23 -3.05 -18.40 6.19
N ALA A 24 -4.13 -19.18 6.23
CA ALA A 24 -5.22 -19.06 5.29
C ALA A 24 -6.05 -17.84 5.69
N CYS A 25 -5.86 -16.72 5.02
CA CYS A 25 -6.71 -15.55 5.25
C CYS A 25 -8.12 -15.81 4.68
N SER A 26 -9.16 -15.49 5.45
CA SER A 26 -10.53 -15.46 4.93
C SER A 26 -10.75 -14.16 4.17
N SER A 27 -11.42 -14.21 3.02
CA SER A 27 -11.70 -13.01 2.24
C SER A 27 -13.19 -12.67 2.23
N VAL A 28 -13.51 -11.39 2.35
CA VAL A 28 -14.80 -10.85 1.91
C VAL A 28 -14.53 -9.86 0.80
N SER A 29 -14.98 -10.19 -0.40
CA SER A 29 -14.97 -9.29 -1.53
C SER A 29 -16.27 -8.49 -1.54
N TRP A 30 -16.15 -7.19 -1.68
CA TRP A 30 -17.29 -6.37 -2.04
C TRP A 30 -17.55 -6.55 -3.54
N ASN A 31 -18.32 -7.59 -3.92
CA ASN A 31 -18.99 -7.82 -5.23
C ASN A 31 -19.41 -9.29 -5.59
N THR A 32 -19.51 -10.27 -4.68
CA THR A 32 -19.70 -11.68 -5.12
C THR A 32 -21.12 -12.17 -5.43
N ASN A 33 -22.18 -11.34 -5.43
CA ASN A 33 -23.53 -11.81 -5.80
C ASN A 33 -24.46 -10.71 -6.36
N GLY A 34 -24.39 -10.46 -7.66
CA GLY A 34 -25.53 -9.93 -8.45
C GLY A 34 -26.11 -8.56 -8.08
N THR A 35 -25.50 -7.80 -7.16
CA THR A 35 -25.86 -6.41 -6.89
C THR A 35 -24.66 -5.55 -7.22
N ARG A 36 -24.80 -4.71 -8.26
CA ARG A 36 -23.77 -3.80 -8.79
C ARG A 36 -23.21 -2.93 -7.66
N VAL A 37 -22.03 -3.28 -7.16
CA VAL A 37 -21.14 -2.37 -6.44
C VAL A 37 -20.20 -1.81 -7.51
N ALA A 38 -20.56 -0.62 -7.99
CA ALA A 38 -19.87 0.29 -8.91
C ALA A 38 -19.01 -0.26 -10.07
N GLN A 39 -19.33 0.23 -11.27
CA GLN A 39 -18.30 0.57 -12.25
C GLN A 39 -17.43 1.69 -11.64
N THR A 40 -16.47 1.36 -10.80
CA THR A 40 -15.36 2.27 -10.51
C THR A 40 -14.30 2.03 -11.57
N SER A 41 -13.82 3.12 -12.16
CA SER A 41 -12.45 3.24 -12.65
C SER A 41 -11.49 2.42 -11.78
N LEU A 42 -10.49 1.82 -12.43
CA LEU A 42 -9.47 0.96 -11.82
C LEU A 42 -9.01 1.49 -10.45
N PRO A 43 -9.36 0.87 -9.30
CA PRO A 43 -8.97 1.41 -8.00
C PRO A 43 -7.45 1.32 -7.85
N GLU A 44 -6.79 2.46 -7.63
CA GLU A 44 -5.31 2.50 -7.49
C GLU A 44 -4.85 2.45 -6.04
N ASP A 45 -5.65 2.98 -5.12
CA ASP A 45 -5.35 3.05 -3.70
C ASP A 45 -6.64 2.93 -2.87
N VAL A 46 -6.50 2.69 -1.58
CA VAL A 46 -7.63 2.55 -0.66
C VAL A 46 -7.26 3.02 0.74
N PHE A 47 -8.14 3.79 1.38
CA PHE A 47 -8.07 4.08 2.81
C PHE A 47 -9.29 3.51 3.53
N ILE A 48 -9.09 3.02 4.75
CA ILE A 48 -10.13 2.43 5.60
C ILE A 48 -10.15 3.19 6.91
N ASP A 49 -11.29 3.81 7.19
CA ASP A 49 -11.50 4.54 8.44
C ASP A 49 -11.86 3.58 9.57
N THR A 50 -11.72 4.05 10.81
CA THR A 50 -11.99 3.31 12.05
C THR A 50 -13.43 2.83 12.16
N ASP A 51 -14.38 3.49 11.46
CA ASP A 51 -15.78 3.06 11.35
C ASP A 51 -16.00 1.96 10.28
N GLY A 52 -14.94 1.53 9.60
CA GLY A 52 -14.97 0.54 8.52
C GLY A 52 -15.34 1.11 7.15
N SER A 53 -15.54 2.42 7.03
CA SER A 53 -15.78 3.07 5.73
C SER A 53 -14.55 3.02 4.84
N ILE A 54 -14.78 2.82 3.54
CA ILE A 54 -13.73 2.73 2.53
C ILE A 54 -13.72 3.99 1.69
N TYR A 55 -12.54 4.59 1.50
CA TYR A 55 -12.31 5.75 0.68
C TYR A 55 -11.44 5.35 -0.51
N VAL A 56 -11.91 5.62 -1.73
CA VAL A 56 -11.26 5.19 -2.97
C VAL A 56 -11.16 6.38 -3.92
N PRO A 57 -9.96 6.72 -4.44
CA PRO A 57 -9.83 7.64 -5.55
C PRO A 57 -10.39 7.01 -6.82
N ASP A 58 -11.18 7.77 -7.59
CA ASP A 58 -11.78 7.27 -8.83
C ASP A 58 -10.93 7.57 -10.08
N ASN A 59 -9.67 7.98 -9.94
CA ASN A 59 -8.73 8.35 -11.02
C ASN A 59 -9.28 9.28 -12.10
N PHE A 60 -10.40 9.94 -11.83
CA PHE A 60 -10.99 10.87 -12.77
C PHE A 60 -11.02 12.24 -12.14
N ASN A 61 -11.84 12.41 -11.11
CA ASN A 61 -12.02 13.72 -10.48
C ASN A 61 -12.59 13.68 -9.05
N SER A 62 -12.67 12.52 -8.39
CA SER A 62 -13.29 12.43 -7.07
C SER A 62 -12.67 11.40 -6.14
N ILE A 63 -12.93 11.56 -4.83
CA ILE A 63 -12.82 10.48 -3.85
C ILE A 63 -14.21 10.02 -3.47
N GLN A 64 -14.41 8.71 -3.54
CA GLN A 64 -15.66 8.04 -3.20
C GLN A 64 -15.55 7.44 -1.79
N LYS A 65 -16.53 7.71 -0.93
CA LYS A 65 -16.72 7.03 0.36
C LYS A 65 -17.80 5.96 0.23
N TRP A 66 -17.48 4.78 0.73
CA TRP A 66 -18.37 3.64 0.88
C TRP A 66 -18.52 3.31 2.35
N SER A 67 -19.68 3.62 2.94
CA SER A 67 -20.00 3.16 4.29
C SER A 67 -20.25 1.64 4.27
N VAL A 68 -20.03 0.99 5.41
CA VAL A 68 -20.30 -0.45 5.57
C VAL A 68 -21.76 -0.75 5.17
N GLY A 69 -21.93 -1.69 4.23
CA GLY A 69 -23.25 -2.10 3.72
C GLY A 69 -23.89 -1.16 2.69
N ALA A 70 -23.22 -0.07 2.31
CA ALA A 70 -23.73 0.85 1.29
C ALA A 70 -23.81 0.17 -0.09
N LYS A 71 -24.90 0.44 -0.83
CA LYS A 71 -25.08 -0.05 -2.21
C LYS A 71 -24.46 0.88 -3.26
N LYS A 72 -24.17 2.13 -2.89
CA LYS A 72 -23.61 3.17 -3.76
C LYS A 72 -22.65 4.04 -2.96
N PRO A 73 -21.61 4.62 -3.59
CA PRO A 73 -20.73 5.56 -2.92
C PRO A 73 -21.38 6.93 -2.81
N VAL A 74 -20.80 7.75 -1.93
CA VAL A 74 -20.98 9.20 -1.95
C VAL A 74 -19.65 9.86 -2.32
N ILE A 75 -19.71 10.91 -3.14
CA ILE A 75 -18.54 11.74 -3.41
C ILE A 75 -18.31 12.63 -2.18
N VAL A 76 -17.16 12.45 -1.52
CA VAL A 76 -16.78 13.24 -0.33
C VAL A 76 -15.83 14.39 -0.66
N ALA A 77 -15.52 14.53 -1.94
CA ALA A 77 -14.30 15.12 -2.41
C ALA A 77 -14.34 15.25 -3.94
N GLY A 78 -14.39 16.47 -4.48
CA GLY A 78 -14.22 16.72 -5.91
C GLY A 78 -15.54 16.56 -6.65
N GLY A 79 -15.55 15.74 -7.70
CA GLY A 79 -16.73 15.52 -8.54
C GLY A 79 -16.80 16.41 -9.77
N SER A 80 -15.78 17.26 -9.99
CA SER A 80 -15.57 17.94 -11.26
C SER A 80 -14.08 18.04 -11.56
N SER A 81 -13.71 17.87 -12.83
CA SER A 81 -12.33 17.90 -13.27
C SER A 81 -11.83 19.34 -13.43
N GLY A 82 -10.67 19.64 -12.86
CA GLY A 82 -10.06 20.97 -12.96
C GLY A 82 -9.02 21.21 -11.87
N SER A 83 -8.55 22.45 -11.74
CA SER A 83 -7.50 22.87 -10.80
C SER A 83 -8.03 23.74 -9.64
N GLY A 84 -9.33 24.05 -9.63
CA GLY A 84 -9.99 24.73 -8.50
C GLY A 84 -9.82 23.97 -7.17
N MET A 85 -10.00 24.66 -6.05
CA MET A 85 -9.84 24.08 -4.71
C MET A 85 -10.97 23.09 -4.32
N ASN A 86 -12.04 23.07 -5.10
CA ASN A 86 -13.16 22.12 -5.05
C ASN A 86 -13.11 21.10 -6.21
N GLN A 87 -12.01 21.05 -6.96
CA GLN A 87 -11.84 20.18 -8.14
C GLN A 87 -10.63 19.28 -7.95
N LEU A 88 -10.69 18.09 -8.52
CA LEU A 88 -9.56 17.17 -8.62
C LEU A 88 -9.39 16.74 -10.07
N LYS A 89 -8.18 16.36 -10.45
CA LYS A 89 -7.84 15.86 -11.77
C LYS A 89 -6.93 14.66 -11.63
N ASN A 90 -7.45 13.49 -11.97
CA ASN A 90 -6.74 12.22 -11.82
C ASN A 90 -6.19 12.01 -10.38
N PRO A 91 -7.05 11.97 -9.34
CA PRO A 91 -6.59 11.61 -8.02
C PRO A 91 -6.18 10.14 -7.98
N VAL A 92 -5.01 9.81 -7.43
CA VAL A 92 -4.46 8.42 -7.49
C VAL A 92 -4.12 7.81 -6.13
N GLY A 93 -3.84 8.63 -5.12
CA GLY A 93 -3.44 8.18 -3.78
C GLY A 93 -4.17 8.94 -2.70
N ILE A 94 -4.46 8.27 -1.59
CA ILE A 94 -5.19 8.85 -0.45
C ILE A 94 -4.61 8.40 0.89
N PHE A 95 -4.51 9.34 1.82
CA PHE A 95 -4.26 9.05 3.22
C PHE A 95 -5.23 9.84 4.08
N VAL A 96 -5.72 9.27 5.17
CA VAL A 96 -6.59 9.99 6.11
C VAL A 96 -5.96 10.01 7.49
N ARG A 97 -5.98 11.18 8.11
CA ARG A 97 -5.51 11.40 9.48
C ARG A 97 -6.27 12.56 10.10
N ASN A 98 -6.65 12.43 11.38
CA ASN A 98 -7.30 13.49 12.15
C ASN A 98 -8.50 14.12 11.42
N ASN A 99 -9.41 13.31 10.87
CA ASN A 99 -10.58 13.75 10.07
C ASN A 99 -10.23 14.59 8.82
N ASN A 100 -9.02 14.43 8.28
CA ASN A 100 -8.60 15.05 7.03
C ASN A 100 -8.18 13.99 6.02
N MET A 101 -8.63 14.12 4.78
CA MET A 101 -8.12 13.42 3.61
C MET A 101 -6.94 14.19 3.02
N TYR A 102 -5.87 13.48 2.70
CA TYR A 102 -4.72 13.97 1.96
C TYR A 102 -4.70 13.22 0.64
N ILE A 103 -4.91 13.95 -0.44
CA ILE A 103 -5.20 13.39 -1.76
C ILE A 103 -4.08 13.79 -2.69
N ILE A 104 -3.48 12.81 -3.37
CA ILE A 104 -2.58 13.06 -4.49
C ILE A 104 -3.42 13.44 -5.70
N ASP A 105 -3.58 14.74 -5.92
CA ASP A 105 -4.27 15.32 -7.08
C ASP A 105 -3.30 15.37 -8.26
N ASN A 106 -3.05 14.20 -8.84
CA ASN A 106 -1.87 13.95 -9.67
C ASN A 106 -1.84 14.78 -10.94
N GLY A 107 -3.00 14.96 -11.59
CA GLY A 107 -3.14 15.78 -12.79
C GLY A 107 -2.92 17.28 -12.56
N ASN A 108 -2.88 17.72 -11.30
CA ASN A 108 -2.54 19.07 -10.88
C ASN A 108 -1.19 19.15 -10.14
N PHE A 109 -0.44 18.05 -10.04
CA PHE A 109 0.89 17.97 -9.40
C PHE A 109 0.92 18.54 -7.97
N ARG A 110 -0.12 18.25 -7.18
CA ARG A 110 -0.29 18.77 -5.82
C ARG A 110 -0.87 17.74 -4.87
N ILE A 111 -0.70 17.98 -3.58
CA ILE A 111 -1.41 17.28 -2.52
C ILE A 111 -2.50 18.21 -1.97
N GLN A 112 -3.75 17.76 -2.00
CA GLN A 112 -4.89 18.46 -1.42
C GLN A 112 -5.20 17.90 -0.03
N LYS A 113 -5.30 18.77 0.98
CA LYS A 113 -5.85 18.43 2.31
C LYS A 113 -7.32 18.87 2.37
N TRP A 114 -8.21 17.92 2.55
CA TRP A 114 -9.66 18.10 2.68
C TRP A 114 -10.17 17.61 4.02
N ALA A 115 -10.69 18.53 4.84
CA ALA A 115 -11.41 18.15 6.04
C ALA A 115 -12.70 17.39 5.69
N PHE A 116 -13.07 16.40 6.50
CA PHE A 116 -14.33 15.68 6.30
C PHE A 116 -15.53 16.65 6.30
N GLY A 117 -16.38 16.55 5.27
CA GLY A 117 -17.54 17.43 5.07
C GLY A 117 -17.24 18.78 4.42
N ALA A 118 -15.97 19.10 4.13
CA ALA A 118 -15.61 20.32 3.42
C ALA A 118 -16.03 20.26 1.94
N THR A 119 -16.38 21.42 1.36
CA THR A 119 -16.74 21.55 -0.07
C THR A 119 -15.55 21.86 -0.96
N SER A 120 -14.42 22.20 -0.36
CA SER A 120 -13.14 22.52 -0.99
C SER A 120 -12.04 22.29 0.02
N GLY A 121 -10.80 22.59 -0.35
CA GLY A 121 -9.73 22.65 0.61
C GLY A 121 -8.43 23.01 -0.04
N ILE A 122 -7.31 22.61 0.55
CA ILE A 122 -6.09 23.41 0.45
C ILE A 122 -4.93 22.61 -0.11
N THR A 123 -4.13 23.25 -0.96
CA THR A 123 -2.83 22.71 -1.38
C THR A 123 -1.89 22.72 -0.18
N VAL A 124 -1.38 21.55 0.20
CA VAL A 124 -0.43 21.39 1.32
C VAL A 124 0.97 20.94 0.87
N ALA A 125 1.12 20.53 -0.38
CA ALA A 125 2.40 20.28 -1.03
C ALA A 125 2.26 20.38 -2.55
N GLY A 126 3.33 20.79 -3.25
CA GLY A 126 3.33 20.93 -4.71
C GLY A 126 2.45 22.08 -5.23
N GLY A 127 1.84 21.91 -6.40
CA GLY A 127 0.98 22.91 -7.05
C GLY A 127 1.73 24.00 -7.85
N ASN A 128 3.05 23.87 -7.98
CA ASN A 128 3.91 24.82 -8.71
C ASN A 128 4.33 24.29 -10.09
N SER A 129 3.37 23.69 -10.80
CA SER A 129 3.59 22.92 -12.04
C SER A 129 4.42 21.63 -11.83
N LYS A 130 4.41 20.77 -12.86
CA LYS A 130 5.26 19.59 -12.92
C LYS A 130 6.74 20.00 -12.91
N GLY A 131 7.56 19.35 -12.09
CA GLY A 131 9.01 19.55 -12.11
C GLY A 131 9.71 18.85 -10.94
N SER A 132 11.01 19.16 -10.78
CA SER A 132 11.90 18.51 -9.81
C SER A 132 12.43 19.43 -8.71
N ALA A 133 12.08 20.72 -8.74
CA ALA A 133 12.39 21.63 -7.63
C ALA A 133 11.72 21.16 -6.32
N LEU A 134 12.19 21.62 -5.17
CA LEU A 134 11.68 21.17 -3.87
C LEU A 134 10.24 21.64 -3.57
N ASN A 135 9.72 22.60 -4.35
CA ASN A 135 8.33 23.03 -4.32
C ASN A 135 7.47 22.41 -5.45
N GLN A 136 8.03 21.51 -6.25
CA GLN A 136 7.39 20.86 -7.39
C GLN A 136 7.30 19.35 -7.15
N LEU A 137 6.32 18.73 -7.81
CA LEU A 137 6.04 17.30 -7.78
C LEU A 137 5.86 16.79 -9.21
N SER A 138 6.09 15.49 -9.44
CA SER A 138 5.96 14.87 -10.74
C SER A 138 5.42 13.43 -10.65
N ASN A 139 4.15 13.25 -11.08
CA ASN A 139 3.49 11.94 -11.17
C ASN A 139 3.58 11.11 -9.88
N CYS A 140 3.16 11.65 -8.73
CA CYS A 140 3.25 10.98 -7.44
C CYS A 140 2.20 9.86 -7.29
N TYR A 141 2.48 8.85 -6.44
CA TYR A 141 1.57 7.72 -6.22
C TYR A 141 1.36 7.35 -4.75
N GLY A 142 2.44 7.25 -3.96
CA GLY A 142 2.35 6.94 -2.54
C GLY A 142 2.31 8.19 -1.67
N ILE A 143 1.45 8.18 -0.67
CA ILE A 143 1.37 9.20 0.38
C ILE A 143 1.30 8.53 1.75
N TYR A 144 2.02 9.11 2.71
CA TYR A 144 1.90 8.79 4.13
C TYR A 144 1.92 10.09 4.92
N VAL A 145 1.07 10.21 5.93
CA VAL A 145 1.04 11.38 6.80
C VAL A 145 1.31 10.93 8.22
N ASP A 146 2.34 11.46 8.89
CA ASP A 146 2.71 11.09 10.27
C ASP A 146 1.84 11.80 11.34
N ASP A 147 1.99 11.46 12.62
CA ASP A 147 1.17 12.00 13.71
C ASP A 147 1.39 13.51 13.93
N LYS A 148 2.50 14.05 13.40
CA LYS A 148 2.83 15.48 13.39
C LYS A 148 2.34 16.18 12.12
N GLU A 149 1.50 15.49 11.34
CA GLU A 149 1.00 15.90 10.02
C GLU A 149 2.09 16.19 8.98
N ASN A 150 3.29 15.65 9.13
CA ASN A 150 4.25 15.69 8.03
C ASN A 150 3.79 14.75 6.91
N ILE A 151 3.87 15.24 5.68
CA ILE A 151 3.42 14.53 4.49
C ILE A 151 4.65 13.98 3.76
N TYR A 152 4.72 12.66 3.64
CA TYR A 152 5.71 11.93 2.88
C TYR A 152 5.08 11.56 1.54
N ILE A 153 5.80 11.79 0.44
CA ILE A 153 5.28 11.64 -0.92
C ILE A 153 6.32 10.88 -1.73
N ALA A 154 5.90 9.78 -2.36
CA ALA A 154 6.68 9.13 -3.40
C ALA A 154 6.57 9.94 -4.70
N ASP A 155 7.57 10.78 -4.94
CA ASP A 155 7.68 11.64 -6.11
C ASP A 155 8.32 10.83 -7.26
N ARG A 156 7.50 9.92 -7.79
CA ARG A 156 7.87 8.79 -8.64
C ARG A 156 8.83 9.17 -9.77
N ASP A 157 8.45 10.13 -10.60
CA ASP A 157 9.23 10.50 -11.79
C ASP A 157 10.51 11.27 -11.44
N ASN A 158 10.61 11.79 -10.22
CA ASN A 158 11.82 12.40 -9.69
C ASN A 158 12.68 11.40 -8.88
N ASN A 159 12.30 10.11 -8.84
CA ASN A 159 13.05 9.03 -8.19
C ASN A 159 13.43 9.33 -6.73
N ARG A 160 12.50 9.91 -5.97
CA ARG A 160 12.73 10.36 -4.60
C ARG A 160 11.49 10.25 -3.73
N VAL A 161 11.70 10.27 -2.42
CA VAL A 161 10.65 10.55 -1.43
C VAL A 161 10.92 11.93 -0.85
N VAL A 162 9.90 12.79 -0.86
CA VAL A 162 9.94 14.12 -0.25
C VAL A 162 9.06 14.18 0.99
N LYS A 163 9.53 14.88 2.02
CA LYS A 163 8.79 15.19 3.23
C LYS A 163 8.44 16.67 3.26
N TRP A 164 7.18 16.99 3.51
CA TRP A 164 6.68 18.34 3.73
C TRP A 164 6.15 18.46 5.15
N ALA A 165 6.63 19.44 5.89
CA ALA A 165 6.08 19.75 7.21
C ALA A 165 4.88 20.70 7.07
N PRO A 166 3.93 20.70 8.02
CA PRO A 166 2.80 21.61 7.96
C PRO A 166 3.22 23.07 7.77
N GLY A 167 2.63 23.75 6.78
CA GLY A 167 2.86 25.16 6.49
C GLY A 167 4.14 25.49 5.69
N THR A 168 4.95 24.50 5.30
CA THR A 168 6.11 24.76 4.45
C THR A 168 5.72 24.97 2.99
N THR A 169 6.52 25.75 2.26
CA THR A 169 6.32 26.02 0.82
C THR A 169 7.16 25.12 -0.08
N GLN A 170 8.10 24.38 0.51
CA GLN A 170 8.95 23.40 -0.15
C GLN A 170 9.11 22.18 0.76
N GLY A 171 9.38 21.02 0.16
CA GLY A 171 9.74 19.80 0.86
C GLY A 171 11.25 19.63 1.02
N ILE A 172 11.62 18.56 1.71
CA ILE A 172 13.00 18.07 1.80
C ILE A 172 13.06 16.64 1.26
N VAL A 173 14.14 16.29 0.58
CA VAL A 173 14.38 14.90 0.14
C VAL A 173 14.78 14.06 1.35
N VAL A 174 14.05 12.97 1.59
CA VAL A 174 14.29 12.06 2.74
C VAL A 174 14.70 10.64 2.31
N ALA A 175 14.55 10.30 1.03
CA ALA A 175 15.09 9.09 0.42
C ALA A 175 15.25 9.27 -1.10
N GLY A 176 16.21 8.58 -1.72
CA GLY A 176 16.48 8.69 -3.15
C GLY A 176 17.00 10.07 -3.57
N GLY A 177 16.65 10.52 -4.78
CA GLY A 177 17.04 11.81 -5.33
C GLY A 177 18.49 11.91 -5.84
N ASN A 178 19.24 10.81 -5.82
CA ASN A 178 20.63 10.74 -6.31
C ASN A 178 20.73 10.15 -7.73
N GLY A 179 19.73 10.48 -8.56
CA GLY A 179 19.52 9.88 -9.87
C GLY A 179 18.80 8.54 -9.82
N GLU A 180 18.35 8.10 -10.98
CA GLU A 180 17.73 6.79 -11.19
C GLU A 180 18.79 5.68 -11.06
N GLY A 181 18.52 4.63 -10.29
CA GLY A 181 19.42 3.48 -10.23
C GLY A 181 19.20 2.52 -9.05
N ARG A 182 20.11 1.55 -8.94
CA ARG A 182 20.06 0.44 -7.97
C ARG A 182 20.93 0.62 -6.74
N LYS A 183 21.75 1.68 -6.67
CA LYS A 183 22.60 1.93 -5.50
C LYS A 183 21.75 2.12 -4.24
N SER A 184 22.36 1.97 -3.07
CA SER A 184 21.68 2.13 -1.78
C SER A 184 21.08 3.51 -1.57
N ASN A 185 21.56 4.55 -2.26
CA ASN A 185 21.02 5.90 -2.21
C ASN A 185 20.14 6.29 -3.42
N GLN A 186 19.80 5.33 -4.28
CA GLN A 186 19.04 5.53 -5.52
C GLN A 186 17.75 4.72 -5.49
N LEU A 187 16.74 5.21 -6.22
CA LEU A 187 15.44 4.58 -6.43
C LEU A 187 15.12 4.61 -7.92
N ILE A 188 14.21 3.75 -8.37
CA ILE A 188 13.59 3.82 -9.70
C ILE A 188 12.08 3.73 -9.53
N PHE A 189 11.42 4.87 -9.78
CA PHE A 189 9.98 5.05 -9.70
C PHE A 189 9.37 4.54 -8.39
N PRO A 190 9.74 5.12 -7.23
CA PRO A 190 9.12 4.75 -5.96
C PRO A 190 7.60 4.95 -6.04
N ILE A 191 6.83 3.96 -5.57
CA ILE A 191 5.36 4.00 -5.57
C ILE A 191 4.83 4.04 -4.14
N GLY A 192 4.63 2.89 -3.50
CA GLY A 192 4.09 2.81 -2.15
C GLY A 192 5.11 3.20 -1.09
N ILE A 193 4.62 3.84 -0.02
CA ILE A 193 5.42 4.21 1.14
C ILE A 193 4.66 3.91 2.44
N ASP A 194 5.39 3.51 3.47
CA ASP A 194 4.90 3.38 4.83
C ASP A 194 6.00 3.73 5.83
N LEU A 195 5.63 4.18 7.03
CA LEU A 195 6.57 4.49 8.09
C LEU A 195 6.32 3.60 9.31
N ASP A 196 7.41 3.25 9.99
CA ASP A 196 7.32 2.65 11.31
C ASP A 196 7.34 3.70 12.44
N ASN A 197 7.16 3.24 13.68
CA ASN A 197 7.14 4.13 14.86
C ASN A 197 8.48 4.83 15.16
N ASP A 198 9.60 4.38 14.57
CA ASP A 198 10.90 5.02 14.71
C ASP A 198 11.12 6.08 13.61
N GLY A 199 10.15 6.25 12.71
CA GLY A 199 10.23 7.16 11.58
C GLY A 199 11.04 6.62 10.40
N ASN A 200 11.35 5.32 10.37
CA ASN A 200 12.00 4.70 9.22
C ASN A 200 11.00 4.59 8.07
N ILE A 201 11.45 4.91 6.86
CA ILE A 201 10.62 4.99 5.66
C ILE A 201 10.81 3.71 4.85
N TYR A 202 9.74 2.95 4.64
CA TYR A 202 9.70 1.78 3.78
C TYR A 202 9.12 2.17 2.43
N ILE A 203 9.81 1.81 1.35
CA ILE A 203 9.54 2.30 0.01
C ILE A 203 9.51 1.12 -0.95
N ALA A 204 8.41 1.01 -1.70
CA ALA A 204 8.34 0.12 -2.86
C ALA A 204 9.14 0.74 -4.01
N ASP A 205 10.38 0.26 -4.18
CA ASP A 205 11.30 0.67 -5.23
C ASP A 205 10.98 -0.13 -6.50
N TYR A 206 9.87 0.28 -7.13
CA TYR A 206 9.06 -0.50 -8.08
C TYR A 206 9.87 -1.18 -9.18
N TYR A 207 10.68 -0.43 -9.93
CA TYR A 207 11.45 -1.01 -11.04
C TYR A 207 12.75 -1.69 -10.61
N ASN A 208 13.10 -1.61 -9.32
CA ASN A 208 14.22 -2.33 -8.76
C ASN A 208 13.83 -3.68 -8.13
N ASP A 209 12.54 -4.03 -8.13
CA ASP A 209 11.99 -5.28 -7.60
C ASP A 209 12.39 -5.52 -6.13
N ARG A 210 12.31 -4.45 -5.33
CA ARG A 210 12.73 -4.47 -3.92
C ARG A 210 11.94 -3.51 -3.06
N ILE A 211 11.96 -3.75 -1.75
CA ILE A 211 11.58 -2.77 -0.74
C ILE A 211 12.85 -2.20 -0.12
N GLN A 212 12.97 -0.88 -0.13
CA GLN A 212 14.02 -0.14 0.57
C GLN A 212 13.47 0.41 1.88
N MET A 213 14.22 0.24 2.97
CA MET A 213 13.98 0.94 4.22
C MET A 213 15.06 2.00 4.43
N TRP A 214 14.65 3.23 4.66
CA TRP A 214 15.51 4.36 4.98
C TRP A 214 15.36 4.75 6.45
N PRO A 215 16.40 4.60 7.28
CA PRO A 215 16.37 5.15 8.62
C PRO A 215 16.23 6.67 8.59
N GLN A 216 15.57 7.23 9.61
CA GLN A 216 15.39 8.68 9.69
C GLN A 216 16.74 9.42 9.65
N GLY A 217 16.91 10.31 8.66
CA GLY A 217 18.14 11.10 8.48
C GLY A 217 19.29 10.36 7.77
N ALA A 218 19.10 9.10 7.37
CA ALA A 218 20.11 8.36 6.63
C ALA A 218 20.22 8.84 5.17
N THR A 219 21.42 8.73 4.60
CA THR A 219 21.69 9.01 3.17
C THR A 219 21.52 7.79 2.28
N ASN A 220 21.46 6.59 2.86
CA ASN A 220 21.38 5.31 2.17
C ASN A 220 20.24 4.47 2.77
N GLY A 221 19.53 3.77 1.89
CA GLY A 221 18.56 2.75 2.24
C GLY A 221 19.19 1.37 2.42
N MET A 222 18.42 0.50 3.02
CA MET A 222 18.69 -0.92 3.18
C MET A 222 17.60 -1.74 2.49
N THR A 223 17.99 -2.71 1.67
CA THR A 223 17.03 -3.67 1.11
C THR A 223 16.50 -4.56 2.22
N VAL A 224 15.18 -4.55 2.45
CA VAL A 224 14.52 -5.35 3.50
C VAL A 224 13.61 -6.45 2.95
N ALA A 225 13.30 -6.41 1.65
CA ALA A 225 12.60 -7.47 0.93
C ALA A 225 12.96 -7.42 -0.57
N GLY A 226 13.03 -8.58 -1.22
CA GLY A 226 13.38 -8.69 -2.64
C GLY A 226 14.83 -8.30 -2.95
N GLY A 227 15.07 -7.68 -4.11
CA GLY A 227 16.39 -7.23 -4.54
C GLY A 227 17.26 -8.30 -5.22
N ASN A 228 16.78 -9.53 -5.34
CA ASN A 228 17.46 -10.66 -5.98
C ASN A 228 17.06 -10.83 -7.47
N GLY A 229 16.82 -9.70 -8.15
CA GLY A 229 16.22 -9.66 -9.48
C GLY A 229 14.70 -9.80 -9.48
N GLY A 230 14.08 -9.42 -10.60
CA GLY A 230 12.64 -9.56 -10.82
C GLY A 230 12.25 -11.02 -11.06
N GLY A 231 11.23 -11.51 -10.36
CA GLY A 231 10.71 -12.87 -10.55
C GLY A 231 9.70 -13.30 -9.49
N SER A 232 9.34 -14.59 -9.50
CA SER A 232 8.30 -15.17 -8.64
C SER A 232 8.84 -16.07 -7.52
N ASP A 233 10.16 -16.28 -7.44
CA ASP A 233 10.80 -17.00 -6.34
C ASP A 233 10.48 -16.32 -4.99
N PRO A 234 10.40 -17.05 -3.86
CA PRO A 234 10.18 -16.44 -2.54
C PRO A 234 11.21 -15.39 -2.12
N LYS A 235 12.40 -15.36 -2.73
CA LYS A 235 13.43 -14.33 -2.49
C LYS A 235 13.31 -13.12 -3.42
N GLN A 236 12.41 -13.19 -4.40
CA GLN A 236 12.21 -12.22 -5.46
C GLN A 236 10.86 -11.50 -5.29
N LEU A 237 10.81 -10.31 -5.88
CA LEU A 237 9.58 -9.55 -6.10
C LEU A 237 9.52 -9.26 -7.59
N SER A 238 8.36 -8.82 -8.08
CA SER A 238 8.21 -8.31 -9.43
C SER A 238 7.27 -7.11 -9.42
N LEU A 239 7.85 -5.95 -9.69
CA LEU A 239 7.15 -4.67 -9.76
C LEU A 239 6.27 -4.38 -8.52
N PRO A 240 6.84 -4.44 -7.29
CA PRO A 240 6.07 -4.24 -6.07
C PRO A 240 5.50 -2.81 -6.03
N ARG A 241 4.19 -2.67 -5.80
CA ARG A 241 3.54 -1.34 -5.79
C ARG A 241 3.28 -0.79 -4.40
N ALA A 242 2.90 -1.64 -3.45
CA ALA A 242 2.55 -1.20 -2.10
C ALA A 242 3.39 -1.93 -1.05
N VAL A 243 3.64 -1.23 0.06
CA VAL A 243 4.34 -1.75 1.23
C VAL A 243 3.60 -1.30 2.47
N SER A 244 3.54 -2.16 3.49
CA SER A 244 3.16 -1.76 4.83
C SER A 244 4.04 -2.42 5.88
N VAL A 245 4.27 -1.76 7.00
CA VAL A 245 5.11 -2.25 8.09
C VAL A 245 4.33 -2.29 9.41
N ASP A 246 4.45 -3.40 10.14
CA ASP A 246 3.82 -3.52 11.46
C ASP A 246 4.76 -3.10 12.61
N ARG A 247 4.22 -3.08 13.85
CA ARG A 247 4.98 -2.74 15.06
C ARG A 247 6.14 -3.68 15.38
N HIS A 248 6.17 -4.88 14.80
CA HIS A 248 7.26 -5.85 14.93
C HIS A 248 8.24 -5.76 13.75
N LYS A 249 8.12 -4.73 12.90
CA LYS A 249 8.91 -4.50 11.69
C LYS A 249 8.73 -5.59 10.64
N ASN A 250 7.62 -6.33 10.66
CA ASN A 250 7.27 -7.20 9.56
C ASN A 250 6.85 -6.34 8.36
N VAL A 251 7.41 -6.63 7.20
CA VAL A 251 7.16 -5.92 5.94
C VAL A 251 6.19 -6.73 5.10
N TYR A 252 5.05 -6.14 4.77
CA TYR A 252 4.03 -6.69 3.90
C TYR A 252 4.17 -6.02 2.54
N VAL A 253 4.32 -6.82 1.49
CA VAL A 253 4.63 -6.35 0.14
C VAL A 253 3.53 -6.79 -0.81
N LEU A 254 2.93 -5.83 -1.49
CA LEU A 254 2.07 -6.11 -2.64
C LEU A 254 2.95 -6.32 -3.87
N ASP A 255 3.24 -7.60 -4.13
CA ASP A 255 4.06 -8.09 -5.23
C ASP A 255 3.19 -8.16 -6.50
N THR A 256 2.85 -6.98 -7.02
CA THR A 256 1.74 -6.76 -7.95
C THR A 256 1.80 -7.63 -9.20
N PHE A 257 2.96 -7.75 -9.86
CA PHE A 257 3.04 -8.52 -11.09
C PHE A 257 2.90 -10.03 -10.84
N ASN A 258 3.25 -10.48 -9.63
CA ASN A 258 3.00 -11.84 -9.17
C ASN A 258 1.60 -12.04 -8.55
N ASN A 259 0.76 -10.99 -8.49
CA ASN A 259 -0.63 -11.06 -8.00
C ASN A 259 -0.74 -11.61 -6.58
N ARG A 260 0.22 -11.28 -5.71
CA ARG A 260 0.31 -11.84 -4.36
C ARG A 260 0.73 -10.81 -3.33
N ILE A 261 0.52 -11.14 -2.06
CA ILE A 261 1.08 -10.40 -0.93
C ILE A 261 2.07 -11.30 -0.19
N GLN A 262 3.29 -10.80 0.00
CA GLN A 262 4.32 -11.47 0.78
C GLN A 262 4.56 -10.76 2.10
N LYS A 263 4.71 -11.54 3.18
CA LYS A 263 5.21 -11.08 4.48
C LYS A 263 6.68 -11.43 4.62
N TRP A 264 7.49 -10.45 5.03
CA TRP A 264 8.91 -10.57 5.31
C TRP A 264 9.16 -10.17 6.77
N THR A 265 9.69 -11.07 7.57
CA THR A 265 10.11 -10.73 8.94
C THR A 265 11.49 -10.06 8.93
N PRO A 266 11.87 -9.29 9.95
CA PRO A 266 13.21 -8.70 10.02
C PRO A 266 14.32 -9.72 9.79
N GLY A 267 15.24 -9.42 8.86
CA GLY A 267 16.36 -10.31 8.49
C GLY A 267 15.99 -11.53 7.64
N ALA A 268 14.72 -11.70 7.24
CA ALA A 268 14.31 -12.81 6.39
C ALA A 268 15.01 -12.76 5.02
N LEU A 269 15.51 -13.91 4.56
CA LEU A 269 16.09 -14.07 3.23
C LEU A 269 15.04 -14.35 2.14
N ARG A 270 13.81 -14.69 2.54
CA ARG A 270 12.67 -14.99 1.67
C ARG A 270 11.38 -14.50 2.31
N GLY A 271 10.40 -14.14 1.49
CA GLY A 271 9.06 -13.85 1.94
C GLY A 271 8.21 -15.11 2.08
N ILE A 272 7.12 -14.95 2.82
CA ILE A 272 6.04 -15.93 2.93
C ILE A 272 4.82 -15.33 2.24
N THR A 273 4.33 -15.96 1.19
CA THR A 273 3.09 -15.53 0.54
C THR A 273 1.91 -15.81 1.45
N ILE A 274 1.19 -14.76 1.83
CA ILE A 274 0.02 -14.84 2.71
C ILE A 274 -1.31 -14.71 1.95
N ILE A 275 -1.30 -14.10 0.76
CA ILE A 275 -2.48 -13.94 -0.12
C ILE A 275 -2.03 -14.14 -1.57
N GLY A 276 -2.85 -14.79 -2.41
CA GLY A 276 -2.57 -15.00 -3.84
C GLY A 276 -1.78 -16.27 -4.16
N ASN A 277 -1.73 -17.25 -3.25
CA ASN A 277 -1.02 -18.53 -3.47
C ASN A 277 -1.59 -19.37 -4.62
N ASP A 278 -2.87 -19.17 -4.97
CA ASP A 278 -3.55 -19.88 -6.05
C ASP A 278 -3.37 -19.22 -7.43
N GLY A 279 -2.40 -18.31 -7.55
CA GLY A 279 -2.14 -17.54 -8.76
C GLY A 279 -3.17 -16.44 -9.03
N PRO A 280 -3.04 -15.75 -10.18
CA PRO A 280 -3.95 -14.68 -10.55
C PRO A 280 -5.37 -15.18 -10.83
N GLY A 281 -6.37 -14.34 -10.57
CA GLY A 281 -7.76 -14.64 -10.88
C GLY A 281 -8.74 -13.77 -10.09
N SER A 282 -10.01 -14.15 -10.13
CA SER A 282 -11.11 -13.36 -9.54
C SER A 282 -11.80 -14.05 -8.35
N ARG A 283 -11.31 -15.21 -7.91
CA ARG A 283 -11.84 -15.90 -6.71
C ARG A 283 -11.52 -15.11 -5.44
N SER A 284 -12.10 -15.54 -4.32
CA SER A 284 -11.92 -14.94 -2.98
C SER A 284 -10.46 -14.81 -2.55
N ASN A 285 -9.59 -15.76 -2.88
CA ASN A 285 -8.17 -15.73 -2.48
C ASN A 285 -7.20 -15.38 -3.62
N GLN A 286 -7.73 -14.89 -4.75
CA GLN A 286 -6.95 -14.53 -5.93
C GLN A 286 -7.02 -13.02 -6.18
N LEU A 287 -5.94 -12.48 -6.73
CA LEU A 287 -5.83 -11.08 -7.13
C LEU A 287 -5.57 -10.99 -8.63
N ASN A 288 -5.81 -9.81 -9.22
CA ASN A 288 -5.50 -9.50 -10.60
C ASN A 288 -4.96 -8.06 -10.69
N SER A 289 -3.64 -7.96 -10.88
CA SER A 289 -2.84 -6.75 -10.95
C SER A 289 -3.23 -5.71 -9.89
N PRO A 290 -3.13 -6.05 -8.58
CA PRO A 290 -3.57 -5.18 -7.50
C PRO A 290 -2.59 -4.00 -7.29
N PHE A 291 -3.10 -2.79 -7.07
CA PHE A 291 -2.25 -1.59 -7.01
C PHE A 291 -2.06 -1.00 -5.61
N GLY A 292 -3.03 -1.18 -4.71
CA GLY A 292 -3.03 -0.60 -3.37
C GLY A 292 -3.28 -1.65 -2.29
N MET A 293 -2.69 -1.45 -1.11
CA MET A 293 -2.86 -2.31 0.05
C MET A 293 -2.79 -1.49 1.34
N ARG A 294 -3.75 -1.68 2.25
CA ARG A 294 -3.77 -1.07 3.58
C ARG A 294 -4.28 -2.02 4.65
N PHE A 295 -3.82 -1.82 5.88
CA PHE A 295 -4.34 -2.49 7.05
C PHE A 295 -5.42 -1.63 7.73
N ASP A 296 -6.45 -2.26 8.28
CA ASP A 296 -7.33 -1.62 9.26
C ASP A 296 -6.78 -1.76 10.69
N SER A 297 -7.46 -1.13 11.66
CA SER A 297 -7.10 -1.20 13.08
C SER A 297 -7.22 -2.60 13.70
N SER A 298 -7.87 -3.53 13.01
CA SER A 298 -8.02 -4.94 13.40
C SER A 298 -7.03 -5.86 12.66
N ASN A 299 -6.03 -5.28 11.98
CA ASN A 299 -5.04 -5.98 11.15
C ASN A 299 -5.61 -6.74 9.95
N ASN A 300 -6.81 -6.41 9.49
CA ASN A 300 -7.31 -6.92 8.22
C ASN A 300 -6.63 -6.20 7.07
N ILE A 301 -6.33 -6.93 5.98
CA ILE A 301 -5.69 -6.39 4.78
C ILE A 301 -6.75 -6.07 3.75
N PHE A 302 -6.83 -4.82 3.33
CA PHE A 302 -7.64 -4.38 2.21
C PHE A 302 -6.76 -4.17 1.00
N VAL A 303 -7.20 -4.70 -0.13
CA VAL A 303 -6.45 -4.67 -1.39
C VAL A 303 -7.32 -4.02 -2.45
N ALA A 304 -6.78 -3.01 -3.13
CA ALA A 304 -7.32 -2.53 -4.38
C ALA A 304 -6.95 -3.53 -5.48
N ASP A 305 -7.86 -4.47 -5.73
CA ASP A 305 -7.72 -5.55 -6.70
C ASP A 305 -8.13 -5.03 -8.09
N THR A 306 -7.24 -4.20 -8.62
CA THR A 306 -7.51 -3.18 -9.63
C THR A 306 -8.13 -3.72 -10.90
N TYR A 307 -7.61 -4.81 -11.47
CA TYR A 307 -8.13 -5.38 -12.71
C TYR A 307 -9.30 -6.35 -12.51
N ASN A 308 -9.67 -6.61 -11.25
CA ASN A 308 -10.96 -7.21 -10.89
C ASN A 308 -12.00 -6.15 -10.50
N TYR A 309 -11.68 -4.86 -10.61
CA TYR A 309 -12.58 -3.73 -10.32
C TYR A 309 -13.21 -3.82 -8.92
N ARG A 310 -12.42 -4.21 -7.91
CA ARG A 310 -12.93 -4.42 -6.55
C ARG A 310 -11.94 -4.04 -5.47
N ILE A 311 -12.49 -3.82 -4.27
CA ILE A 311 -11.72 -3.84 -3.03
C ILE A 311 -11.98 -5.17 -2.32
N GLN A 312 -10.91 -5.85 -1.93
CA GLN A 312 -11.00 -7.13 -1.25
C GLN A 312 -10.42 -7.03 0.16
N LYS A 313 -11.20 -7.46 1.17
CA LYS A 313 -10.77 -7.54 2.56
C LYS A 313 -10.31 -8.96 2.85
N PHE A 314 -9.15 -9.11 3.47
CA PHE A 314 -8.59 -10.36 3.98
C PHE A 314 -8.41 -10.26 5.49
N SER A 315 -8.90 -11.26 6.21
CA SER A 315 -8.70 -11.41 7.65
C SER A 315 -7.75 -12.58 7.84
N CYS A 316 -6.54 -12.30 8.29
CA CYS A 316 -5.51 -13.30 8.51
C CYS A 316 -5.43 -13.57 10.02
N GLU A 317 -5.81 -14.77 10.44
CA GLU A 317 -5.70 -15.23 11.84
C GLU A 317 -4.25 -15.63 12.20
#